data_AF-A0A2A4FZ52-F1
#
_entry.id   AF-A0A2A4FZ52-F1
#
_cell.length_a   1.000
_cell.length_b   1.000
_cell.length_c   1.000
_cell.angle_alpha   90.00
_cell.angle_beta   90.00
_cell.angle_gamma   90.00
#
_symmetry.space_group_name_H-M   'P 1'
#
loop_
_entity.id
_entity.type
_entity.pdbx_description
1 polymer ?
#
loop_
_entity_poly.entity_id
_entity_poly.type
_entity_poly.pdbx_seq_one_letter_code
_entity_poly.pdbx_strand_id
1 'polypeptide(L)'
;MYETRIQANGATARASAELLAPMQAMLDMLSGFADAAAPQSTANGGLSPCLAARYAAASPIARRRFDAVLREAETIGTTGLRLVMGRCDRADAATIAAARFLGNSLDAALRRLDHLLPAQAA
;
A
#
# COMPACT_ATOMS: atom_id res chain seq x y z
N MET A 1 42.26 -5.10 14.29
CA MET A 1 40.83 -5.25 14.56
C MET A 1 40.11 -4.09 13.90
N TYR A 2 39.21 -4.36 12.96
CA TYR A 2 38.33 -3.32 12.39
C TYR A 2 36.89 -3.81 12.55
N GLU A 3 36.18 -3.26 13.55
CA GLU A 3 34.73 -3.38 13.66
C GLU A 3 34.10 -2.36 12.72
N THR A 4 33.73 -2.80 11.51
CA THR A 4 32.88 -2.02 10.63
C THR A 4 31.43 -2.17 11.10
N ARG A 5 30.97 -1.28 11.98
CA ARG A 5 29.54 -1.13 12.28
C ARG A 5 28.85 -0.57 11.05
N ILE A 6 28.28 -1.45 10.23
CA ILE A 6 27.35 -1.06 9.17
C ILE A 6 26.12 -0.47 9.87
N GLN A 7 25.99 0.85 9.85
CA GLN A 7 24.78 1.55 10.26
C GLN A 7 23.67 1.25 9.23
N ALA A 8 23.02 0.09 9.37
CA ALA A 8 21.91 -0.37 8.54
C ALA A 8 20.56 0.28 8.91
N ASN A 9 20.54 1.30 9.77
CA ASN A 9 19.31 1.92 10.27
C ASN A 9 18.75 3.03 9.36
N GLY A 10 19.54 3.57 8.43
CA GLY A 10 19.11 4.69 7.58
C GLY A 10 18.47 4.27 6.25
N ALA A 11 18.87 3.13 5.68
CA ALA A 11 18.46 2.71 4.34
C ALA A 11 17.13 1.94 4.32
N THR A 12 16.81 1.25 5.41
CA THR A 12 15.61 0.38 5.52
C THR A 12 14.32 1.17 5.73
N ALA A 13 14.38 2.30 6.46
CA ALA A 13 13.22 3.15 6.70
C ALA A 13 12.78 3.97 5.47
N ARG A 14 13.71 4.24 4.53
CA ARG A 14 13.40 4.93 3.27
C ARG A 14 12.74 3.99 2.26
N ALA A 15 13.19 2.73 2.24
CA ALA A 15 12.62 1.68 1.40
C ALA A 15 11.16 1.32 1.79
N SER A 16 10.74 1.42 3.07
CA SER A 16 9.34 1.17 3.46
C SER A 16 8.37 2.17 2.87
N ALA A 17 8.70 3.45 2.97
CA ALA A 17 7.85 4.51 2.46
C ALA A 17 7.74 4.39 0.94
N GLU A 18 8.84 4.03 0.27
CA GLU A 18 8.86 3.82 -1.18
C GLU A 18 8.02 2.62 -1.63
N LEU A 19 7.94 1.53 -0.85
CA LEU A 19 7.20 0.32 -1.23
C LEU A 19 5.68 0.52 -1.32
N LEU A 20 5.10 1.35 -0.44
CA LEU A 20 3.64 1.54 -0.37
C LEU A 20 3.18 2.93 -0.84
N ALA A 21 4.11 3.87 -1.07
CA ALA A 21 3.80 5.22 -1.55
C ALA A 21 2.89 5.24 -2.80
N PRO A 22 3.08 4.38 -3.81
CA PRO A 22 2.20 4.37 -4.99
C PRO A 22 0.74 4.03 -4.63
N MET A 23 0.53 3.04 -3.76
CA MET A 23 -0.81 2.65 -3.31
C MET A 23 -1.47 3.72 -2.44
N GLN A 24 -0.71 4.38 -1.56
CA GLN A 24 -1.20 5.49 -0.76
C GLN A 24 -1.61 6.67 -1.64
N ALA A 25 -0.79 7.04 -2.63
CA ALA A 25 -1.11 8.10 -3.59
C ALA A 25 -2.38 7.77 -4.41
N MET A 26 -2.60 6.50 -4.77
CA MET A 26 -3.84 6.07 -5.44
C MET A 26 -5.08 6.21 -4.53
N LEU A 27 -4.97 5.83 -3.26
CA LEU A 27 -6.04 6.01 -2.28
C LEU A 27 -6.36 7.49 -2.06
N ASP A 28 -5.35 8.34 -1.94
CA ASP A 28 -5.51 9.78 -1.80
C ASP A 28 -6.20 10.39 -3.04
N MET A 29 -5.83 9.95 -4.26
CA MET A 29 -6.51 10.40 -5.48
C MET A 29 -7.98 9.97 -5.55
N LEU A 30 -8.33 8.79 -5.03
CA LEU A 30 -9.72 8.32 -4.95
C LEU A 30 -10.53 9.10 -3.91
N SER A 31 -9.88 9.70 -2.92
CA SER A 31 -10.56 10.54 -1.92
C SER A 31 -11.23 11.78 -2.48
N GLY A 32 -10.77 12.26 -3.64
CA GLY A 32 -11.33 13.42 -4.33
C GLY A 32 -12.65 13.19 -5.06
N PHE A 33 -13.19 11.96 -5.10
CA PHE A 33 -14.44 11.63 -5.81
C PHE A 33 -15.71 11.75 -4.92
N ALA A 34 -15.67 12.60 -3.88
CA ALA A 34 -16.75 12.99 -2.93
C ALA A 34 -17.39 11.84 -2.11
N ASP A 35 -17.13 11.81 -0.78
CA ASP A 35 -17.62 10.82 0.22
C ASP A 35 -17.51 9.32 -0.19
N ALA A 36 -16.86 9.05 -1.31
CA ALA A 36 -16.48 7.74 -1.81
C ALA A 36 -15.34 7.14 -0.99
N ALA A 37 -14.68 7.97 -0.17
CA ALA A 37 -13.48 7.61 0.54
C ALA A 37 -13.58 7.90 2.04
N ALA A 38 -14.55 7.30 2.70
CA ALA A 38 -14.27 6.80 4.03
C ALA A 38 -14.07 5.28 4.00
N PRO A 39 -13.06 4.69 3.30
CA PRO A 39 -12.39 3.61 3.97
C PRO A 39 -11.86 4.23 5.25
N GLN A 40 -12.25 3.70 6.39
CA GLN A 40 -11.46 3.84 7.60
C GLN A 40 -10.10 3.25 7.26
N SER A 41 -9.25 4.04 6.60
CA SER A 41 -7.86 3.72 6.33
C SER A 41 -7.17 3.83 7.69
N THR A 42 -7.34 2.78 8.49
CA THR A 42 -6.53 2.51 9.67
C THR A 42 -5.05 2.32 9.27
N ALA A 43 -4.76 2.21 7.97
CA ALA A 43 -3.41 2.17 7.43
C ALA A 43 -2.62 3.48 7.57
N ASN A 44 -3.27 4.62 7.83
CA ASN A 44 -2.59 5.93 7.89
C ASN A 44 -1.82 6.22 9.19
N GLY A 45 -1.90 5.36 10.21
CA GLY A 45 -1.34 5.68 11.54
C GLY A 45 -0.01 5.03 11.93
N GLY A 46 0.33 3.84 11.42
CA GLY A 46 1.40 3.05 12.08
C GLY A 46 2.09 1.95 11.27
N LEU A 47 1.74 1.75 10.00
CA LEU A 47 2.33 0.65 9.22
C LEU A 47 3.76 0.93 8.73
N SER A 48 4.14 2.20 8.55
CA SER A 48 5.29 2.53 7.70
C SER A 48 6.69 2.19 8.27
N PRO A 49 7.01 2.44 9.56
CA PRO A 49 8.33 2.06 10.09
C PRO A 49 8.45 0.55 10.34
N CYS A 50 7.35 -0.08 10.75
CA CYS A 50 7.31 -1.49 11.15
C CYS A 50 7.35 -2.43 9.93
N LEU A 51 6.76 -2.03 8.79
CA LEU A 51 6.57 -2.91 7.64
C LEU A 51 7.85 -3.18 6.83
N ALA A 52 8.74 -2.19 6.60
CA ALA A 52 10.04 -2.49 5.96
C ALA A 52 10.93 -3.35 6.86
N ALA A 53 10.92 -3.10 8.17
CA ALA A 53 11.67 -3.92 9.11
C ALA A 53 11.17 -5.37 9.08
N ARG A 54 9.84 -5.57 9.06
CA ARG A 54 9.23 -6.89 8.92
C ARG A 54 9.50 -7.53 7.56
N TYR A 55 9.50 -6.77 6.47
CA TYR A 55 9.87 -7.25 5.13
C TYR A 55 11.34 -7.67 5.08
N ALA A 56 12.25 -6.86 5.61
CA ALA A 56 13.68 -7.14 5.70
C ALA A 56 14.01 -8.31 6.65
N ALA A 57 13.16 -8.60 7.63
CA ALA A 57 13.26 -9.78 8.50
C ALA A 57 12.56 -11.03 7.91
N ALA A 58 11.68 -10.85 6.92
CA ALA A 58 10.91 -11.95 6.35
C ALA A 58 11.78 -12.90 5.52
N SER A 59 11.32 -14.16 5.43
CA SER A 59 11.96 -15.17 4.59
C SER A 59 11.90 -14.80 3.11
N PRO A 60 12.83 -15.32 2.26
CA PRO A 60 12.81 -15.03 0.82
C PRO A 60 11.49 -15.39 0.14
N ILE A 61 10.81 -16.45 0.61
CA ILE A 61 9.50 -16.87 0.10
C ILE A 61 8.42 -15.85 0.47
N ALA A 62 8.42 -15.36 1.70
CA ALA A 62 7.47 -14.33 2.14
C ALA A 62 7.65 -13.02 1.39
N ARG A 63 8.90 -12.60 1.14
CA ARG A 63 9.21 -11.41 0.31
C ARG A 63 8.69 -11.56 -1.12
N ARG A 64 8.94 -12.71 -1.77
CA ARG A 64 8.41 -12.96 -3.13
C ARG A 64 6.88 -12.92 -3.19
N ARG A 65 6.20 -13.45 -2.17
CA ARG A 65 4.73 -13.38 -2.07
C ARG A 65 4.26 -11.94 -1.85
N PHE A 66 4.95 -11.20 -0.99
CA PHE A 66 4.69 -9.79 -0.77
C PHE A 66 4.83 -8.99 -2.08
N ASP A 67 5.95 -9.15 -2.80
CA ASP A 67 6.19 -8.46 -4.07
C ASP A 67 5.15 -8.81 -5.14
N ALA A 68 4.70 -10.08 -5.19
CA ALA A 68 3.66 -10.50 -6.12
C ALA A 68 2.31 -9.83 -5.84
N VAL A 69 1.89 -9.79 -4.58
CA VAL A 69 0.66 -9.11 -4.16
C VAL A 69 0.77 -7.61 -4.36
N LEU A 70 1.93 -7.01 -4.11
CA LEU A 70 2.17 -5.59 -4.35
C LEU A 70 2.01 -5.23 -5.83
N ARG A 71 2.64 -5.99 -6.73
CA ARG A 71 2.53 -5.78 -8.18
C ARG A 71 1.10 -5.99 -8.70
N GLU A 72 0.40 -6.98 -8.18
CA GLU A 72 -1.01 -7.21 -8.51
C GLU A 72 -1.86 -6.00 -8.08
N ALA A 73 -1.67 -5.54 -6.85
CA ALA A 73 -2.38 -4.39 -6.31
C ALA A 73 -2.07 -3.09 -7.07
N GLU A 74 -0.82 -2.86 -7.46
CA GLU A 74 -0.43 -1.75 -8.33
C GLU A 74 -1.09 -1.84 -9.70
N THR A 75 -1.14 -3.03 -10.31
CA THR A 75 -1.76 -3.23 -11.62
C THR A 75 -3.26 -2.95 -11.56
N ILE A 76 -3.95 -3.49 -10.55
CA ILE A 76 -5.39 -3.26 -10.33
C ILE A 76 -5.64 -1.79 -10.01
N GLY A 77 -4.84 -1.20 -9.12
CA GLY A 77 -4.93 0.19 -8.71
C GLY A 77 -4.78 1.15 -9.88
N THR A 78 -3.72 1.02 -10.66
CA THR A 78 -3.44 1.89 -11.81
C THR A 78 -4.48 1.74 -12.92
N THR A 79 -4.89 0.51 -13.22
CA THR A 79 -5.92 0.25 -14.24
C THR A 79 -7.28 0.78 -13.79
N GLY A 80 -7.70 0.46 -12.57
CA GLY A 80 -8.95 0.94 -12.01
C GLY A 80 -9.00 2.47 -11.88
N LEU A 81 -7.90 3.09 -11.45
CA LEU A 81 -7.83 4.55 -11.32
C LEU A 81 -7.94 5.22 -12.69
N ARG A 82 -7.26 4.71 -13.72
CA ARG A 82 -7.40 5.21 -15.10
C ARG A 82 -8.83 5.11 -15.59
N LEU A 83 -9.52 4.01 -15.31
CA LEU A 83 -10.93 3.82 -15.68
C LEU A 83 -11.85 4.82 -14.95
N VAL A 84 -11.64 5.05 -13.66
CA VAL A 84 -12.41 6.02 -12.86
C VAL A 84 -12.14 7.44 -13.33
N MET A 85 -10.87 7.82 -13.55
CA MET A 85 -10.48 9.14 -14.01
C MET A 85 -10.89 9.45 -15.46
N GLY A 86 -11.04 8.42 -16.31
CA GLY A 86 -11.52 8.55 -17.67
C GLY A 86 -13.02 8.85 -17.79
N ARG A 87 -13.77 8.80 -16.68
CA ARG A 87 -15.20 9.13 -16.65
C ARG A 87 -15.38 10.65 -16.63
N CYS A 88 -16.31 11.14 -17.46
CA CYS A 88 -16.52 12.58 -17.67
C CYS A 88 -17.12 13.29 -16.45
N ASP A 89 -17.85 12.58 -15.60
CA ASP A 89 -18.49 13.14 -14.41
C ASP A 89 -18.01 12.43 -13.14
N ARG A 90 -17.36 13.20 -12.27
CA ARG A 90 -16.86 12.74 -10.97
C ARG A 90 -17.96 12.60 -9.93
N ALA A 91 -19.08 13.30 -10.10
CA ALA A 91 -20.25 13.22 -9.23
C ALA A 91 -21.26 12.13 -9.66
N ASP A 92 -21.05 11.51 -10.83
CA ASP A 92 -21.86 10.39 -11.29
C ASP A 92 -21.81 9.22 -10.29
N ALA A 93 -22.99 8.72 -9.91
CA ALA A 93 -23.14 7.67 -8.92
C ALA A 93 -22.36 6.39 -9.28
N ALA A 94 -22.25 6.07 -10.58
CA ALA A 94 -21.48 4.92 -11.03
C ALA A 94 -19.96 5.18 -11.01
N THR A 95 -19.50 6.42 -11.21
CA THR A 95 -18.09 6.82 -10.96
C THR A 95 -17.73 6.69 -9.48
N ILE A 96 -18.60 7.17 -8.59
CA ILE A 96 -18.44 7.08 -7.12
C ILE A 96 -18.39 5.62 -6.68
N ALA A 97 -19.29 4.77 -7.18
CA ALA A 97 -19.32 3.35 -6.86
C ALA A 97 -18.04 2.62 -7.31
N ALA A 98 -17.54 2.94 -8.51
CA ALA A 98 -16.28 2.39 -9.01
C ALA A 98 -15.08 2.84 -8.16
N ALA A 99 -15.02 4.11 -7.77
CA ALA A 99 -13.99 4.64 -6.89
C ALA A 99 -13.99 3.94 -5.50
N ARG A 100 -15.18 3.74 -4.92
CA ARG A 100 -15.36 2.97 -3.66
C ARG A 100 -14.87 1.54 -3.78
N PHE A 101 -15.28 0.83 -4.82
CA PHE A 101 -14.87 -0.55 -5.06
C PHE A 101 -13.35 -0.68 -5.19
N LEU A 102 -12.72 0.25 -5.91
CA LEU A 102 -11.27 0.30 -6.05
C LEU A 102 -10.57 0.60 -4.72
N GLY A 103 -11.05 1.58 -3.96
CA GLY A 103 -10.52 1.90 -2.63
C GLY A 103 -10.57 0.71 -1.68
N ASN A 104 -11.71 0.00 -1.61
CA ASN A 104 -11.85 -1.21 -0.80
C ASN A 104 -10.91 -2.35 -1.24
N SER A 105 -10.71 -2.49 -2.55
CA SER A 105 -9.81 -3.51 -3.11
C SER A 105 -8.34 -3.23 -2.74
N LEU A 106 -7.92 -1.96 -2.81
CA LEU A 106 -6.59 -1.53 -2.42
C LEU A 106 -6.37 -1.67 -0.90
N ASP A 107 -7.36 -1.30 -0.07
CA ASP A 107 -7.29 -1.50 1.39
C ASP A 107 -7.16 -2.98 1.75
N ALA A 108 -7.96 -3.84 1.13
CA ALA A 108 -7.87 -5.29 1.33
C ALA A 108 -6.49 -5.84 0.92
N ALA A 109 -5.89 -5.33 -0.15
CA ALA A 109 -4.55 -5.70 -0.56
C ALA A 109 -3.49 -5.26 0.46
N LEU A 110 -3.59 -4.04 1.00
CA LEU A 110 -2.69 -3.55 2.06
C LEU A 110 -2.77 -4.43 3.31
N ARG A 111 -3.97 -4.83 3.74
CA ARG A 111 -4.14 -5.75 4.87
C ARG A 111 -3.51 -7.12 4.60
N ARG A 112 -3.64 -7.65 3.38
CA ARG A 112 -2.99 -8.92 2.99
C ARG A 112 -1.46 -8.80 3.02
N LEU A 113 -0.92 -7.68 2.53
CA LEU A 113 0.52 -7.40 2.59
C LEU A 113 1.02 -7.34 4.04
N ASP A 114 0.25 -6.73 4.93
CA ASP A 114 0.56 -6.70 6.36
C ASP A 114 0.52 -8.10 7.00
N HIS A 115 -0.47 -8.93 6.68
CA HIS A 115 -0.58 -10.30 7.19
C HIS A 115 0.46 -11.28 6.66
N LEU A 116 1.05 -11.02 5.49
CA LEU A 116 2.09 -11.87 4.90
C LEU A 116 3.43 -11.76 5.62
N LEU A 117 3.64 -10.68 6.36
CA LEU A 117 4.86 -10.45 7.11
C LEU A 117 4.66 -10.89 8.56
N PRO A 118 5.64 -11.58 9.19
CA PRO A 118 5.51 -12.00 10.57
C PRO A 118 5.29 -10.79 11.48
N ALA A 119 4.43 -10.91 12.49
CA ALA A 119 4.30 -9.90 13.53
C ALA A 119 5.68 -9.69 14.18
N GLN A 120 6.08 -8.43 14.36
CA GLN A 120 7.31 -8.14 15.09
C GLN A 120 7.13 -8.65 16.53
N ALA A 121 7.93 -9.62 16.94
CA ALA A 121 8.07 -9.95 18.34
C ALA A 121 8.65 -8.72 19.04
N ALA A 122 7.89 -8.16 19.98
CA ALA A 122 8.30 -7.06 20.85
C ALA A 122 9.46 -7.48 21.76
#